data_AF-A0A854D5L7-F1
#
_entry.id   AF-A0A854D5L7-F1
#
_cell.length_a   1.000
_cell.length_b   1.000
_cell.length_c   1.000
_cell.angle_alpha   90.00
_cell.angle_beta   90.00
_cell.angle_gamma   90.00
#
_symmetry.space_group_name_H-M   'P 1'
#
loop_
_entity.id
_entity.type
_entity.pdbx_description
1 polymer ?
#
loop_
_entity_poly.entity_id
_entity_poly.type
_entity_poly.pdbx_seq_one_letter_code
_entity_poly.pdbx_strand_id
1 'polypeptide(L)'
;MQSIKRHLFRAVALGSALIGGLAVAAPASANSFGPTDYGTDGRAMISYDDARDLFCIESHDPDGTNYYVATVDSDAGPSYGQFVRNGLTDCVSFETAYEDSKVLFEIMPKAGEIPTEVTFYS
;
A
#
# COMPACT_ATOMS: atom_id res chain seq x y z
N MET A 1 -13.23 44.86 36.28
CA MET A 1 -12.71 43.92 35.26
C MET A 1 -13.91 43.12 34.75
N GLN A 2 -14.29 42.97 33.49
CA GLN A 2 -13.87 43.52 32.20
C GLN A 2 -15.04 43.20 31.25
N SER A 3 -15.45 44.15 30.41
CA SER A 3 -16.51 44.01 29.41
C SER A 3 -16.11 43.01 28.32
N ILE A 4 -17.03 42.12 27.92
CA ILE A 4 -16.99 41.52 26.57
C ILE A 4 -18.37 41.73 25.92
N LYS A 5 -18.29 42.34 24.74
CA LYS A 5 -19.34 42.98 23.96
C LYS A 5 -20.22 41.97 23.23
N ARG A 6 -21.48 42.37 23.01
CA ARG A 6 -22.43 41.76 22.05
C ARG A 6 -21.93 41.97 20.63
N HIS A 7 -22.00 40.94 19.78
CA HIS A 7 -22.30 41.11 18.36
C HIS A 7 -23.23 40.00 17.87
N LEU A 8 -24.43 40.42 17.48
CA LEU A 8 -25.36 39.67 16.65
C LEU A 8 -24.79 39.67 15.23
N PHE A 9 -24.65 38.50 14.61
CA PHE A 9 -24.58 38.40 13.14
C PHE A 9 -25.63 37.40 12.68
N ARG A 10 -26.66 37.94 12.01
CA ARG A 10 -27.53 37.21 11.09
C ARG A 10 -26.72 37.00 9.80
N ALA A 11 -26.61 35.76 9.33
CA ALA A 11 -26.20 35.42 7.96
C ALA A 11 -27.00 34.17 7.58
N VAL A 12 -28.17 34.35 6.99
CA VAL A 12 -28.45 34.25 5.53
C VAL A 12 -28.24 32.83 5.01
N ALA A 13 -29.37 32.17 4.76
CA ALA A 13 -29.45 31.03 3.87
C ALA A 13 -29.18 31.48 2.44
N LEU A 14 -28.12 30.94 1.83
CA LEU A 14 -27.93 30.82 0.39
C LEU A 14 -27.90 29.30 0.18
N GLY A 15 -28.86 28.69 -0.52
CA GLY A 15 -29.01 28.87 -1.95
C GLY A 15 -28.14 27.82 -2.63
N SER A 16 -28.80 26.79 -3.18
CA SER A 16 -28.23 25.61 -3.83
C SER A 16 -27.02 25.87 -4.73
N ALA A 17 -26.01 25.01 -4.59
CA ALA A 17 -25.18 24.56 -5.69
C ALA A 17 -24.90 23.06 -5.50
N LEU A 18 -25.77 22.22 -6.06
CA LEU A 18 -25.38 20.87 -6.46
C LEU A 18 -24.41 21.06 -7.62
N ILE A 19 -23.12 21.11 -7.31
CA ILE A 19 -22.05 20.90 -8.28
C ILE A 19 -21.28 19.72 -7.69
N GLY A 20 -21.25 18.63 -8.44
CA GLY A 20 -20.43 17.47 -8.12
C GLY A 20 -18.99 17.90 -8.00
N GLY A 21 -18.57 18.19 -6.77
CA GLY A 21 -17.21 17.95 -6.36
C GLY A 21 -17.18 16.48 -6.03
N LEU A 22 -16.46 15.69 -6.82
CA LEU A 22 -15.72 14.59 -6.24
C LEU A 22 -15.00 15.22 -5.06
N ALA A 23 -15.52 15.04 -3.85
CA ALA A 23 -14.63 14.93 -2.73
C ALA A 23 -13.80 13.71 -3.09
N VAL A 24 -12.70 13.95 -3.80
CA VAL A 24 -11.52 13.12 -3.65
C VAL A 24 -11.32 13.20 -2.14
N ALA A 25 -11.81 12.19 -1.43
CA ALA A 25 -11.31 11.93 -0.10
C ALA A 25 -9.80 11.95 -0.34
N ALA A 26 -9.13 12.95 0.24
CA ALA A 26 -7.69 12.99 0.17
C ALA A 26 -7.21 11.59 0.55
N PRO A 27 -6.27 10.98 -0.20
CA PRO A 27 -5.76 9.65 0.11
C PRO A 27 -5.62 9.53 1.61
N ALA A 28 -6.34 8.57 2.20
CA ALA A 28 -5.86 8.01 3.43
C ALA A 28 -4.62 7.21 3.03
N SER A 29 -3.49 7.91 2.86
CA SER A 29 -2.19 7.35 2.45
C SER A 29 -1.97 6.03 3.17
N ALA A 30 -1.73 4.96 2.39
CA ALA A 30 -1.26 3.74 2.99
C ALA A 30 0.07 4.06 3.67
N ASN A 31 0.26 3.56 4.89
CA ASN A 31 1.49 3.86 5.58
C ASN A 31 2.60 2.99 5.01
N SER A 32 3.68 3.63 4.56
CA SER A 32 4.92 2.94 4.21
C SER A 32 5.31 1.99 5.36
N PHE A 33 5.77 0.80 5.01
CA PHE A 33 6.18 -0.20 6.00
C PHE A 33 7.49 -0.86 5.62
N GLY A 34 8.06 -1.56 6.61
CA GLY A 34 9.27 -2.35 6.46
C GLY A 34 10.55 -1.50 6.49
N PRO A 35 11.71 -2.13 6.22
CA PRO A 35 11.87 -3.56 5.89
C PRO A 35 11.42 -4.50 7.02
N THR A 36 10.74 -5.61 6.68
CA THR A 36 10.29 -6.64 7.63
C THR A 36 10.28 -8.03 7.00
N ASP A 37 10.50 -9.07 7.79
CA ASP A 37 10.38 -10.49 7.40
C ASP A 37 9.00 -11.08 7.71
N TYR A 38 8.01 -10.24 8.01
CA TYR A 38 6.69 -10.70 8.38
C TYR A 38 6.08 -11.58 7.29
N GLY A 39 5.77 -12.82 7.64
CA GLY A 39 5.20 -13.79 6.71
C GLY A 39 6.15 -14.23 5.58
N THR A 40 7.47 -14.13 5.78
CA THR A 40 8.46 -14.68 4.84
C THR A 40 9.30 -15.82 5.43
N ASP A 41 9.12 -16.10 6.72
CA ASP A 41 9.94 -17.03 7.51
C ASP A 41 11.44 -16.69 7.47
N GLY A 42 11.78 -15.40 7.37
CA GLY A 42 13.16 -14.91 7.28
C GLY A 42 13.80 -15.09 5.90
N ARG A 43 13.08 -15.64 4.91
CA ARG A 43 13.61 -15.87 3.55
C ARG A 43 13.72 -14.59 2.74
N ALA A 44 12.98 -13.55 3.12
CA ALA A 44 13.06 -12.26 2.46
C ALA A 44 12.66 -11.13 3.42
N MET A 45 13.19 -9.93 3.17
CA MET A 45 12.66 -8.70 3.75
C MET A 45 11.75 -8.02 2.73
N ILE A 46 10.60 -7.54 3.15
CA ILE A 46 9.66 -6.79 2.33
C ILE A 46 9.45 -5.37 2.86
N SER A 47 9.17 -4.44 1.96
CA SER A 47 8.84 -3.05 2.29
C SER A 47 7.92 -2.44 1.26
N TYR A 48 7.18 -1.41 1.65
CA TYR A 48 6.38 -0.60 0.76
C TYR A 48 6.68 0.89 1.02
N ASP A 49 6.96 1.63 -0.05
CA ASP A 49 7.17 3.08 -0.08
C ASP A 49 5.99 3.74 -0.80
N ASP A 50 5.03 4.22 -0.01
CA ASP A 50 3.80 4.90 -0.45
C ASP A 50 4.11 6.18 -1.25
N ALA A 51 5.20 6.89 -0.92
CA ALA A 51 5.56 8.10 -1.64
C ALA A 51 6.07 7.83 -3.07
N ARG A 52 6.40 6.58 -3.39
CA ARG A 52 6.91 6.16 -4.70
C ARG A 52 6.08 5.06 -5.35
N ASP A 53 5.03 4.60 -4.68
CA ASP A 53 4.26 3.42 -5.04
C ASP A 53 5.14 2.19 -5.29
N LEU A 54 6.15 1.94 -4.45
CA LEU A 54 7.09 0.83 -4.65
C LEU A 54 6.97 -0.24 -3.57
N PHE A 55 6.66 -1.47 -3.99
CA PHE A 55 6.84 -2.64 -3.15
C PHE A 55 8.19 -3.28 -3.47
N CYS A 56 9.05 -3.45 -2.47
CA CYS A 56 10.38 -4.04 -2.64
C CYS A 56 10.56 -5.30 -1.81
N ILE A 57 11.25 -6.29 -2.39
CA ILE A 57 11.65 -7.54 -1.77
C ILE A 57 13.16 -7.71 -1.85
N GLU A 58 13.80 -8.02 -0.73
CA GLU A 58 15.20 -8.43 -0.66
C GLU A 58 15.30 -9.89 -0.26
N SER A 59 15.93 -10.72 -1.09
CA SER A 59 16.07 -12.15 -0.81
C SER A 59 17.17 -12.41 0.20
N HIS A 60 16.86 -13.12 1.29
CA HIS A 60 17.80 -13.59 2.31
C HIS A 60 17.97 -15.13 2.26
N ASP A 61 17.20 -15.80 1.38
CA ASP A 61 17.31 -17.24 1.14
C ASP A 61 18.61 -17.55 0.36
N PRO A 62 19.46 -18.48 0.84
CA PRO A 62 20.66 -18.91 0.12
C PRO A 62 20.42 -19.33 -1.34
N ASP A 63 19.25 -19.91 -1.64
CA ASP A 63 18.88 -20.37 -2.98
C ASP A 63 18.16 -19.29 -3.81
N GLY A 64 17.95 -18.10 -3.23
CA GLY A 64 17.09 -17.05 -3.76
C GLY A 64 15.61 -17.29 -3.48
N THR A 65 14.80 -16.28 -3.81
CA THR A 65 13.37 -16.25 -3.51
C THR A 65 12.57 -16.08 -4.79
N ASN A 66 11.65 -17.01 -5.06
CA ASN A 66 10.58 -16.80 -6.05
C ASN A 66 9.41 -16.14 -5.34
N TYR A 67 8.87 -15.07 -5.91
CA TYR A 67 7.73 -14.38 -5.32
C TYR A 67 6.69 -14.01 -6.37
N TYR A 68 5.48 -13.77 -5.90
CA TYR A 68 4.38 -13.20 -6.64
C TYR A 68 3.78 -12.05 -5.84
N VAL A 69 3.36 -10.98 -6.52
CA VAL A 69 2.67 -9.85 -5.91
C VAL A 69 1.57 -9.36 -6.85
N ALA A 70 0.39 -9.09 -6.30
CA ALA A 70 -0.72 -8.54 -7.07
C ALA A 70 -1.71 -7.73 -6.22
N THR A 71 -2.43 -6.81 -6.86
CA THR A 71 -3.67 -6.25 -6.32
C THR A 71 -4.81 -7.26 -6.50
N VAL A 72 -5.60 -7.52 -5.45
CA VAL A 72 -6.64 -8.59 -5.49
C VAL A 72 -8.05 -8.11 -5.76
N ASP A 73 -8.39 -6.87 -5.38
CA ASP A 73 -9.76 -6.35 -5.47
C ASP A 73 -9.93 -5.28 -6.56
N SER A 74 -8.95 -5.17 -7.47
CA SER A 74 -8.92 -4.19 -8.56
C SER A 74 -8.36 -4.79 -9.85
N ASP A 75 -8.79 -4.23 -10.99
CA ASP A 75 -8.18 -4.43 -12.31
C ASP A 75 -6.99 -3.48 -12.56
N ALA A 76 -6.70 -2.63 -11.58
CA ALA A 76 -5.69 -1.59 -11.58
C ALA A 76 -4.57 -1.96 -10.59
N GLY A 77 -3.31 -1.91 -11.03
CA GLY A 77 -2.14 -2.33 -10.25
C GLY A 77 -1.34 -3.46 -10.91
N PRO A 78 -0.22 -3.87 -10.30
CA PRO A 78 0.62 -4.94 -10.85
C PRO A 78 0.01 -6.32 -10.60
N SER A 79 0.37 -7.26 -11.47
CA SER A 79 0.36 -8.68 -11.20
C SER A 79 1.70 -9.22 -11.70
N TYR A 80 2.63 -9.46 -10.79
CA TYR A 80 4.03 -9.63 -11.10
C TYR A 80 4.63 -10.80 -10.32
N GLY A 81 5.44 -11.63 -10.98
CA GLY A 81 6.15 -12.72 -10.34
C GLY A 81 7.56 -12.86 -10.90
N GLN A 82 8.54 -13.06 -10.02
CA GLN A 82 9.95 -12.99 -10.37
C GLN A 82 10.82 -13.79 -9.37
N PHE A 83 12.02 -14.14 -9.82
CA PHE A 83 13.07 -14.70 -8.97
C PHE A 83 14.10 -13.64 -8.59
N VAL A 84 14.42 -13.55 -7.29
CA VAL A 84 15.43 -12.65 -6.73
C VAL A 84 16.54 -13.50 -6.12
N ARG A 85 17.79 -13.25 -6.53
CA ARG A 85 18.95 -13.95 -5.95
C ARG A 85 19.23 -13.47 -4.54
N ASN A 86 19.84 -14.33 -3.72
CA ASN A 86 20.29 -13.98 -2.37
C ASN A 86 21.08 -12.67 -2.34
N GLY A 87 20.71 -11.77 -1.42
CA GLY A 87 21.31 -10.46 -1.20
C GLY A 87 20.96 -9.42 -2.26
N LEU A 88 20.09 -9.74 -3.22
CA LEU A 88 19.57 -8.78 -4.19
C LEU A 88 18.16 -8.31 -3.81
N THR A 89 17.84 -7.11 -4.27
CA THR A 89 16.54 -6.48 -4.13
C THR A 89 15.87 -6.37 -5.48
N ASP A 90 14.55 -6.58 -5.51
CA ASP A 90 13.68 -6.27 -6.63
C ASP A 90 12.53 -5.38 -6.15
N CYS A 91 12.06 -4.47 -7.01
CA CYS A 91 11.00 -3.52 -6.67
C CYS A 91 9.96 -3.44 -7.78
N VAL A 92 8.69 -3.49 -7.40
CA VAL A 92 7.53 -3.47 -8.28
C VAL A 92 6.75 -2.18 -8.06
N SER A 93 6.40 -1.50 -9.15
CA SER A 93 5.57 -0.30 -9.10
C SER A 93 4.09 -0.64 -8.96
N PHE A 94 3.44 0.09 -8.05
CA PHE A 94 2.01 0.12 -7.76
C PHE A 94 1.38 1.45 -8.22
N GLU A 95 2.07 2.28 -9.02
CA GLU A 95 1.57 3.59 -9.49
C GLU A 95 0.20 3.52 -10.17
N THR A 96 -0.14 2.38 -10.76
CA THR A 96 -1.43 2.14 -11.41
C THR A 96 -2.48 1.52 -10.50
N ALA A 97 -2.13 1.14 -9.27
CA ALA A 97 -3.08 0.63 -8.29
C ALA A 97 -3.97 1.77 -7.77
N TYR A 98 -5.20 1.44 -7.36
CA TYR A 98 -6.00 2.40 -6.60
C TYR A 98 -5.41 2.54 -5.20
N GLU A 99 -5.57 3.71 -4.60
CA GLU A 99 -5.25 3.92 -3.18
C GLU A 99 -5.99 2.91 -2.30
N ASP A 100 -5.33 2.46 -1.24
CA ASP A 100 -5.82 1.43 -0.30
C ASP A 100 -6.18 0.11 -0.99
N SER A 101 -5.54 -0.20 -2.12
CA SER A 101 -5.73 -1.49 -2.78
C SER A 101 -5.23 -2.61 -1.87
N LYS A 102 -6.05 -3.65 -1.73
CA LYS A 102 -5.60 -4.87 -1.07
C LYS A 102 -4.56 -5.55 -1.94
N VAL A 103 -3.38 -5.77 -1.36
CA VAL A 103 -2.25 -6.44 -2.00
C VAL A 103 -2.08 -7.83 -1.43
N LEU A 104 -1.90 -8.78 -2.33
CA LEU A 104 -1.49 -10.15 -2.07
C LEU A 104 -0.01 -10.27 -2.42
N PHE A 105 0.79 -10.73 -1.46
CA PHE A 105 2.18 -11.11 -1.66
C PHE A 105 2.37 -12.57 -1.28
N GLU A 106 3.06 -13.32 -2.12
CA GLU A 106 3.34 -14.73 -1.90
C GLU A 106 4.81 -15.04 -2.15
N ILE A 107 5.44 -15.80 -1.25
CA ILE A 107 6.69 -16.50 -1.56
C ILE A 107 6.33 -17.89 -2.06
N MET A 108 6.73 -18.18 -3.30
CA MET A 108 6.49 -19.48 -3.89
C MET A 108 7.31 -20.54 -3.14
N PRO A 109 6.67 -21.65 -2.73
CA PRO A 109 7.31 -22.66 -1.89
C PRO A 109 8.40 -23.40 -2.65
N LYS A 110 9.43 -23.85 -1.93
CA LYS A 110 10.29 -24.92 -2.43
C LYS A 110 9.50 -26.23 -2.47
N ALA A 111 9.99 -27.21 -3.23
CA ALA A 111 9.31 -28.49 -3.37
C ALA A 111 9.04 -29.12 -1.98
N GLY A 112 7.76 -29.29 -1.64
CA GLY A 112 7.32 -29.84 -0.34
C GLY A 112 6.96 -28.81 0.73
N GLU A 113 7.09 -27.51 0.46
CA GLU A 113 6.66 -26.44 1.36
C GLU A 113 5.25 -25.92 1.01
N ILE A 114 4.64 -25.23 1.97
CA ILE A 114 3.38 -24.50 1.80
C ILE A 114 3.74 -23.05 1.42
N PRO A 115 3.04 -22.43 0.45
CA PRO A 115 3.26 -21.01 0.15
C PRO A 115 3.01 -20.16 1.39
N THR A 116 3.82 -19.11 1.56
CA THR A 116 3.55 -18.10 2.59
C THR A 116 2.87 -16.91 1.93
N GLU A 117 1.70 -16.56 2.44
CA GLU A 117 0.86 -15.48 1.92
C GLU A 117 0.83 -14.32 2.93
N VAL A 118 1.05 -13.11 2.44
CA VAL A 118 0.93 -11.87 3.20
C VAL A 118 -0.05 -10.96 2.49
N THR A 119 -1.06 -10.50 3.22
CA THR A 119 -1.97 -9.47 2.75
C THR A 119 -1.64 -8.15 3.44
N PHE A 120 -1.52 -7.08 2.66
CA PHE A 120 -1.41 -5.70 3.16
C PHE A 120 -2.22 -4.75 2.28
N TYR A 121 -2.25 -3.47 2.64
CA TYR A 121 -2.88 -2.41 1.85
C TYR A 121 -1.79 -1.48 1.34
N SER A 122 -1.80 -1.21 0.02
CA SER A 122 -0.93 -0.23 -0.65
C SER A 122 -1.61 1.12 -0.76
#